data_AF-Q2SXR7-F1
#
_entry.id   AF-Q2SXR7-F1
#
_cell.length_a   1.000
_cell.length_b   1.000
_cell.length_c   1.000
_cell.angle_alpha   90.00
_cell.angle_beta   90.00
_cell.angle_gamma   90.00
#
_symmetry.space_group_name_H-M   'P 1'
#
loop_
_entity.id
_entity.type
_entity.pdbx_description
1 polymer ?
#
loop_
_entity_poly.entity_id
_entity_poly.type
_entity_poly.pdbx_seq_one_letter_code
_entity_poly.pdbx_strand_id
1 'polypeptide(L)'
;MTLKPTLLAALAALSLSLNAHAADAASISAQNAWVRWLPNKLPAAGYVTLVNASDKPIDLVEVDSPEYGMTMLHQTVSNGSTQKMVMVDKLTIPARGKVDIAPGGYHFMLEEPKRAIKPGDTVHLRMQFSDGEKLDAPFAVKSPATAQ
;
A
#
# COMPACT_ATOMS: atom_id res chain seq x y z
N MET A 1 -8.25 50.43 66.41
CA MET A 1 -6.85 50.01 66.13
C MET A 1 -6.82 48.51 66.34
N THR A 2 -6.58 47.61 65.39
CA THR A 2 -5.64 47.61 64.25
C THR A 2 -6.11 46.59 63.17
N LEU A 3 -5.66 46.77 61.93
CA LEU A 3 -6.08 46.08 60.69
C LEU A 3 -5.47 44.66 60.47
N LYS A 4 -6.25 43.81 59.76
CA LYS A 4 -5.97 42.75 58.73
C LYS A 4 -4.49 42.43 58.36
N PRO A 5 -4.12 41.18 57.93
CA PRO A 5 -4.46 40.70 56.57
C PRO A 5 -4.51 39.16 56.27
N THR A 6 -5.17 38.80 55.14
CA THR A 6 -5.01 37.68 54.14
C THR A 6 -4.61 36.24 54.58
N LEU A 7 -5.04 35.15 53.93
CA LEU A 7 -5.01 34.82 52.50
C LEU A 7 -6.13 33.84 52.10
N LEU A 8 -6.76 34.09 50.94
CA LEU A 8 -7.44 33.08 50.13
C LEU A 8 -6.39 32.17 49.47
N ALA A 9 -6.49 30.86 49.63
CA ALA A 9 -5.77 29.90 48.80
C ALA A 9 -6.76 29.24 47.83
N ALA A 10 -6.75 29.71 46.59
CA ALA A 10 -7.52 29.13 45.48
C ALA A 10 -6.84 27.83 45.03
N LEU A 11 -7.56 26.71 45.12
CA LEU A 11 -7.12 25.40 44.64
C LEU A 11 -7.36 25.35 43.12
N ALA A 12 -6.33 25.66 42.32
CA ALA A 12 -6.37 25.51 40.87
C ALA A 12 -6.16 24.03 40.52
N ALA A 13 -7.24 23.31 40.21
CA ALA A 13 -7.17 21.97 39.64
C ALA A 13 -6.66 22.08 38.19
N LEU A 14 -5.42 21.67 37.96
CA LEU A 14 -4.80 21.64 36.64
C LEU A 14 -5.29 20.38 35.91
N SER A 15 -6.37 20.52 35.14
CA SER A 15 -6.86 19.48 34.25
C SER A 15 -5.87 19.27 33.11
N LEU A 16 -5.02 18.26 33.21
CA LEU A 16 -4.19 17.78 32.10
C LEU A 16 -5.09 17.10 31.07
N SER A 17 -5.53 17.86 30.07
CA SER A 17 -6.17 17.32 28.87
C SER A 17 -5.13 16.53 28.07
N LEU A 18 -5.08 15.21 28.29
CA LEU A 18 -4.37 14.29 27.41
C LEU A 18 -5.09 14.28 26.06
N ASN A 19 -4.60 15.09 25.12
CA ASN A 19 -4.96 14.96 23.72
C ASN A 19 -4.38 13.64 23.20
N ALA A 20 -5.13 12.56 23.32
CA ALA A 20 -4.87 11.32 22.61
C ALA A 20 -5.04 11.63 21.11
N HIS A 21 -3.92 11.83 20.42
CA HIS A 21 -3.90 11.88 18.97
C HIS A 21 -4.27 10.47 18.48
N ALA A 22 -5.53 10.26 18.12
CA ALA A 22 -5.94 9.04 17.44
C ALA A 22 -5.13 9.01 16.15
N ALA A 23 -4.14 8.10 16.08
CA ALA A 23 -3.54 7.77 14.80
C ALA A 23 -4.68 7.27 13.92
N ASP A 24 -5.00 8.00 12.85
CA ASP A 24 -5.99 7.55 11.87
C ASP A 24 -5.61 6.13 11.45
N ALA A 25 -6.55 5.19 11.64
CA ALA A 25 -6.33 3.81 11.28
C ALA A 25 -6.13 3.73 9.76
N ALA A 26 -5.11 2.97 9.31
CA ALA A 26 -4.88 2.71 7.90
C ALA A 26 -6.17 2.20 7.24
N SER A 27 -6.59 2.87 6.18
CA SER A 27 -7.84 2.63 5.49
C SER A 27 -7.69 1.62 4.34
N ILE A 28 -6.47 1.46 3.81
CA ILE A 28 -6.15 0.50 2.77
C ILE A 28 -5.47 -0.73 3.38
N SER A 29 -5.90 -1.91 2.93
CA SER A 29 -5.24 -3.18 3.26
C SER A 29 -4.96 -4.01 2.01
N ALA A 30 -3.87 -4.77 2.06
CA ALA A 30 -3.46 -5.72 1.02
C ALA A 30 -3.83 -7.14 1.42
N GLN A 31 -4.42 -7.89 0.49
CA GLN A 31 -4.79 -9.29 0.66
C GLN A 31 -4.26 -10.11 -0.51
N ASN A 32 -3.93 -11.37 -0.25
CA ASN A 32 -3.48 -12.32 -1.28
C ASN A 32 -2.32 -11.78 -2.13
N ALA A 33 -1.33 -11.13 -1.50
CA ALA A 33 -0.19 -10.52 -2.19
C ALA A 33 0.84 -11.58 -2.62
N TRP A 34 1.20 -11.60 -3.90
CA TRP A 34 2.20 -12.53 -4.43
C TRP A 34 2.88 -12.02 -5.70
N VAL A 35 4.08 -12.51 -5.96
CA VAL A 35 4.85 -12.22 -7.18
C VAL A 35 4.95 -13.47 -8.04
N ARG A 36 4.58 -13.34 -9.31
CA ARG A 36 4.91 -14.31 -10.36
C ARG A 36 6.35 -14.08 -10.80
N TRP A 37 7.22 -14.96 -10.33
CA TRP A 37 8.63 -14.94 -10.71
C TRP A 37 8.87 -15.60 -12.07
N LEU A 38 9.85 -15.09 -12.82
CA LEU A 38 10.36 -15.69 -14.04
C LEU A 38 11.89 -15.85 -13.95
N PRO A 39 12.46 -16.92 -14.54
CA PRO A 39 13.91 -17.14 -14.56
C PRO A 39 14.64 -16.10 -15.44
N ASN A 40 15.98 -16.14 -15.42
CA ASN A 40 16.85 -15.33 -16.28
C ASN A 40 16.70 -13.81 -16.14
N LYS A 41 16.32 -13.33 -14.95
CA LYS A 41 16.08 -11.91 -14.65
C LYS A 41 15.02 -11.27 -15.57
N LEU A 42 14.13 -12.07 -16.15
CA LEU A 42 12.98 -11.55 -16.86
C LEU A 42 12.09 -10.77 -15.89
N PRO A 43 11.35 -9.74 -16.37
CA PRO A 43 10.46 -8.98 -15.52
C PRO A 43 9.44 -9.88 -14.81
N ALA A 44 9.28 -9.64 -13.51
CA ALA A 44 8.29 -10.33 -12.70
C ALA A 44 6.99 -9.50 -12.63
N ALA A 45 5.90 -10.13 -12.20
CA ALA A 45 4.61 -9.47 -12.03
C ALA A 45 4.10 -9.64 -10.59
N GLY A 46 3.79 -8.53 -9.92
CA GLY A 46 3.14 -8.51 -8.61
C GLY A 46 1.62 -8.42 -8.72
N TYR A 47 0.94 -9.15 -7.84
CA TYR A 47 -0.52 -9.26 -7.78
C TYR A 47 -1.01 -9.16 -6.34
N VAL A 48 -2.13 -8.47 -6.12
CA VAL A 48 -2.70 -8.21 -4.80
C VAL A 48 -4.15 -7.78 -4.94
N THR A 49 -4.97 -8.06 -3.92
CA THR A 49 -6.27 -7.41 -3.73
C THR A 49 -6.10 -6.25 -2.76
N LEU A 50 -6.40 -5.04 -3.20
CA LEU A 50 -6.44 -3.86 -2.34
C LEU A 50 -7.87 -3.61 -1.86
N VAL A 51 -8.05 -3.44 -0.56
CA VAL A 51 -9.36 -3.18 0.06
C VAL A 51 -9.34 -1.81 0.73
N ASN A 52 -10.33 -1.00 0.42
CA ASN A 52 -10.53 0.34 0.97
C ASN A 52 -11.69 0.34 1.96
N ALA A 53 -11.37 0.54 3.24
CA ALA A 53 -12.33 0.62 4.33
C ALA A 53 -12.89 2.05 4.52
N SER A 54 -12.34 3.07 3.87
CA SER A 54 -12.86 4.44 3.96
C SER A 54 -14.18 4.62 3.20
N ASP A 55 -14.85 5.75 3.44
CA ASP A 55 -16.07 6.17 2.76
C ASP A 55 -15.80 6.96 1.47
N LYS A 56 -14.53 7.10 1.06
CA LYS A 56 -14.11 7.82 -0.14
C LYS A 56 -13.31 6.92 -1.08
N PRO A 57 -13.39 7.12 -2.40
CA PRO A 57 -12.46 6.48 -3.31
C PRO A 57 -11.04 6.99 -3.04
N ILE A 58 -10.04 6.10 -3.12
CA ILE A 58 -8.63 6.40 -2.91
C ILE A 58 -7.87 5.88 -4.13
N ASP A 59 -6.97 6.68 -4.70
CA ASP A 59 -6.16 6.26 -5.83
C ASP A 59 -4.81 5.72 -5.35
N LEU A 60 -4.41 4.55 -5.84
CA LEU A 60 -3.00 4.12 -5.84
C LEU A 60 -2.27 4.96 -6.89
N VAL A 61 -1.27 5.73 -6.47
CA VAL A 61 -0.56 6.69 -7.34
C VAL A 61 0.92 6.38 -7.52
N GLU A 62 1.51 5.58 -6.63
CA GLU A 62 2.91 5.18 -6.72
C GLU A 62 3.11 3.78 -6.14
N VAL A 63 4.04 3.05 -6.72
CA VAL A 63 4.50 1.76 -6.20
C VAL A 63 6.02 1.64 -6.37
N ASP A 64 6.70 1.20 -5.33
CA ASP A 64 8.14 0.95 -5.36
C ASP A 64 8.49 -0.35 -4.60
N SER A 65 9.73 -0.82 -4.77
CA SER A 65 10.25 -1.97 -4.02
C SER A 65 11.73 -1.79 -3.67
N PRO A 66 12.16 -2.14 -2.45
CA PRO A 66 13.58 -2.19 -2.12
C PRO A 66 14.33 -3.29 -2.87
N GLU A 67 13.65 -4.34 -3.35
CA GLU A 67 14.26 -5.46 -4.09
C GLU A 67 14.34 -5.28 -5.61
N TYR A 68 13.63 -4.31 -6.18
CA TYR A 68 13.61 -4.03 -7.62
C TYR A 68 14.08 -2.61 -7.94
N GLY A 69 14.77 -2.44 -9.06
CA GLY A 69 15.23 -1.13 -9.55
C GLY A 69 14.08 -0.29 -10.10
N MET A 70 13.09 -0.94 -10.71
CA MET A 70 11.95 -0.29 -11.32
C MET A 70 10.67 -1.06 -11.02
N THR A 71 9.62 -0.34 -10.62
CA THR A 71 8.29 -0.90 -10.33
C THR A 71 7.24 0.01 -10.95
N MET A 72 6.34 -0.56 -11.74
CA MET A 72 5.37 0.20 -12.53
C MET A 72 4.00 -0.48 -12.45
N LEU A 73 2.93 0.30 -12.39
CA LEU A 73 1.58 -0.24 -12.52
C LEU A 73 1.22 -0.36 -14.00
N HIS A 74 0.88 -1.56 -14.44
CA HIS A 74 0.46 -1.84 -15.81
C HIS A 74 -0.95 -2.42 -15.85
N GLN A 75 -1.65 -2.23 -16.96
CA GLN A 75 -2.89 -2.91 -17.32
C GLN A 75 -2.69 -3.76 -18.56
N THR A 76 -3.25 -4.97 -18.53
CA THR A 76 -3.38 -5.80 -19.72
C THR A 76 -4.61 -5.36 -20.49
N VAL A 77 -4.42 -4.95 -21.74
CA VAL A 77 -5.49 -4.54 -22.64
C VAL A 77 -5.51 -5.45 -23.87
N SER A 78 -6.70 -5.90 -24.24
CA SER A 78 -6.91 -6.71 -25.44
C SER A 78 -7.24 -5.80 -26.62
N ASN A 79 -6.53 -5.99 -27.73
CA ASN A 79 -6.85 -5.39 -29.02
C ASN A 79 -6.96 -6.52 -30.05
N GLY A 80 -8.19 -7.02 -30.22
CA GLY A 80 -8.47 -8.19 -31.06
C GLY A 80 -7.76 -9.45 -30.53
N SER A 81 -6.90 -10.05 -31.37
CA SER A 81 -6.11 -11.24 -31.03
C SER A 81 -4.83 -10.93 -30.24
N THR A 82 -4.49 -9.65 -30.03
CA THR A 82 -3.24 -9.24 -29.37
C THR A 82 -3.51 -8.69 -27.98
N GLN A 83 -2.73 -9.14 -26.99
CA GLN A 83 -2.69 -8.54 -25.66
C GLN A 83 -1.49 -7.59 -25.57
N LYS A 84 -1.71 -6.42 -24.97
CA LYS A 84 -0.66 -5.45 -24.68
C LYS A 84 -0.65 -5.12 -23.19
N MET A 85 0.52 -4.86 -22.65
CA MET A 85 0.68 -4.33 -21.29
C MET A 85 0.99 -2.84 -21.42
N VAL A 86 0.15 -2.00 -20.82
CA VAL A 86 0.24 -0.55 -20.91
C VAL A 86 0.41 0.01 -19.51
N MET A 87 1.36 0.92 -19.33
CA MET A 87 1.56 1.62 -18.07
C MET A 87 0.34 2.48 -17.73
N VAL A 88 0.00 2.53 -16.43
CA VAL A 88 -1.10 3.33 -15.91
C VAL A 88 -0.59 4.15 -14.73
N ASP A 89 -0.87 5.45 -14.76
CA ASP A 89 -0.36 6.39 -13.75
C ASP A 89 -1.05 6.23 -12.38
N LYS A 90 -2.29 5.72 -12.38
CA LYS A 90 -3.05 5.52 -11.14
C LYS A 90 -4.12 4.44 -11.25
N LEU A 91 -4.56 3.93 -10.11
CA LEU A 91 -5.68 2.99 -10.00
C LEU A 91 -6.59 3.34 -8.83
N THR A 92 -7.84 3.63 -9.11
CA THR A 92 -8.84 3.97 -8.09
C THR A 92 -9.35 2.73 -7.36
N ILE A 93 -9.22 2.70 -6.04
CA ILE A 93 -9.89 1.76 -5.15
C ILE A 93 -11.20 2.39 -4.64
N PRO A 94 -12.39 1.86 -5.01
CA PRO A 94 -13.67 2.45 -4.62
C PRO A 94 -13.85 2.53 -3.10
N ALA A 95 -14.62 3.53 -2.65
CA ALA A 95 -15.07 3.63 -1.26
C ALA A 95 -15.74 2.33 -0.81
N ARG A 96 -15.41 1.84 0.39
CA ARG A 96 -15.95 0.60 0.97
C ARG A 96 -15.82 -0.60 0.03
N GLY A 97 -14.83 -0.56 -0.87
CA GLY A 97 -14.69 -1.48 -1.99
C GLY A 97 -13.32 -2.12 -2.06
N LYS A 98 -13.06 -2.79 -3.18
CA LYS A 98 -11.78 -3.44 -3.46
C LYS A 98 -11.46 -3.41 -4.94
N VAL A 99 -10.18 -3.58 -5.26
CA VAL A 99 -9.67 -3.77 -6.61
C VAL A 99 -8.71 -4.94 -6.62
N ASP A 100 -8.86 -5.80 -7.62
CA ASP A 100 -7.97 -6.93 -7.86
C ASP A 100 -6.91 -6.54 -8.89
N ILE A 101 -5.66 -6.53 -8.45
CA ILE A 101 -4.47 -6.48 -9.32
C ILE A 101 -4.11 -7.94 -9.58
N ALA A 102 -4.66 -8.49 -10.66
CA ALA A 102 -4.67 -9.92 -10.96
C ALA A 102 -4.29 -10.23 -12.42
N PRO A 103 -3.84 -11.47 -12.73
CA PRO A 103 -3.49 -11.87 -14.10
C PRO A 103 -4.59 -11.57 -15.12
N GLY A 104 -4.21 -11.02 -16.28
CA GLY A 104 -5.14 -10.62 -17.33
C GLY A 104 -5.80 -9.25 -17.11
N GLY A 105 -5.63 -8.64 -15.92
CA GLY A 105 -6.02 -7.27 -15.61
C GLY A 105 -4.81 -6.39 -15.30
N TYR A 106 -4.83 -5.74 -14.14
CA TYR A 106 -3.70 -4.96 -13.64
C TYR A 106 -2.59 -5.83 -13.06
N HIS A 107 -1.34 -5.35 -13.13
CA HIS A 107 -0.20 -5.97 -12.46
C HIS A 107 0.86 -4.93 -12.11
N PHE A 108 1.64 -5.20 -11.08
CA PHE A 108 2.89 -4.49 -10.83
C PHE A 108 3.99 -5.12 -11.67
N MET A 109 4.48 -4.41 -12.68
CA MET A 109 5.67 -4.80 -13.43
C MET A 109 6.91 -4.55 -12.57
N LEU A 110 7.70 -5.59 -12.34
CA LEU A 110 8.88 -5.57 -11.47
C LEU A 110 10.13 -5.87 -12.30
N GLU A 111 10.98 -4.86 -12.46
CA GLU A 111 12.18 -4.93 -13.28
C GLU A 111 13.45 -4.68 -12.47
N GLU A 112 14.58 -5.13 -13.03
CA GLU A 112 15.91 -4.92 -12.46
C GLU A 112 16.04 -5.43 -11.02
N PRO A 113 15.90 -6.75 -10.77
CA PRO A 113 16.05 -7.30 -9.43
C PRO A 113 17.45 -6.98 -8.87
N LYS A 114 17.49 -6.30 -7.72
CA LYS A 114 18.73 -5.82 -7.05
C LYS A 114 19.51 -6.94 -6.38
N ARG A 115 18.88 -8.09 -6.17
CA ARG A 115 19.49 -9.33 -5.67
C ARG A 115 18.97 -10.53 -6.45
N ALA A 116 19.58 -11.71 -6.23
CA ALA A 116 18.97 -12.95 -6.68
C ALA A 116 17.65 -13.18 -5.91
N ILE A 117 16.54 -13.17 -6.64
CA ILE A 117 15.19 -13.49 -6.15
C ILE A 117 14.78 -14.84 -6.73
N LYS A 118 14.14 -15.69 -5.93
CA LYS A 118 13.66 -17.02 -6.34
C LYS A 118 12.31 -17.37 -5.69
N PRO A 119 11.56 -18.35 -6.23
CA PRO A 119 10.37 -18.87 -5.57
C PRO A 119 10.65 -19.30 -4.12
N GLY A 120 9.74 -18.97 -3.21
CA GLY A 120 9.89 -19.15 -1.76
C GLY A 120 10.46 -17.93 -1.03
N ASP A 121 11.04 -16.96 -1.73
CA ASP A 121 11.40 -15.68 -1.15
C ASP A 121 10.15 -14.84 -0.83
N THR A 122 10.36 -13.78 -0.03
CA THR A 122 9.41 -12.67 0.12
C THR A 122 10.08 -11.39 -0.39
N VAL A 123 9.30 -10.55 -1.06
CA VAL A 123 9.70 -9.19 -1.48
C VAL A 123 8.69 -8.20 -0.96
N HIS A 124 9.09 -6.96 -0.73
CA HIS A 124 8.20 -5.91 -0.24
C HIS A 124 7.83 -4.95 -1.36
N LEU A 125 6.55 -4.61 -1.46
CA LEU A 125 6.07 -3.53 -2.31
C LEU A 125 5.49 -2.44 -1.42
N ARG A 126 5.99 -1.22 -1.64
CA ARG A 126 5.55 -0.01 -0.96
C ARG A 126 4.62 0.74 -1.90
N MET A 127 3.39 0.94 -1.47
CA MET A 127 2.32 1.59 -2.22
C MET A 127 2.00 2.93 -1.57
N GLN A 128 1.90 3.98 -2.37
CA GLN A 128 1.50 5.31 -1.90
C GLN A 128 0.15 5.69 -2.52
N PHE A 129 -0.72 6.24 -1.69
CA PHE A 129 -2.10 6.55 -2.04
C PHE A 129 -2.35 8.06 -2.06
N SER A 130 -3.39 8.48 -2.79
CA SER A 130 -3.72 9.89 -3.02
C SER A 130 -4.11 10.67 -1.76
N ASP A 131 -4.49 9.99 -0.69
CA ASP A 131 -4.79 10.57 0.62
C ASP A 131 -3.56 10.70 1.53
N GLY A 132 -2.38 10.30 1.03
CA GLY A 132 -1.12 10.32 1.77
C GLY A 132 -0.83 9.03 2.54
N GLU A 133 -1.75 8.06 2.56
CA GLU A 133 -1.52 6.76 3.17
C GLU A 133 -0.39 6.02 2.44
N LYS A 134 0.39 5.25 3.20
CA LYS A 134 1.45 4.38 2.68
C LYS A 134 1.26 2.98 3.21
N LEU A 135 1.31 2.00 2.33
CA LEU A 135 1.22 0.59 2.69
C LEU A 135 2.47 -0.14 2.21
N ASP A 136 3.23 -0.68 3.17
CA ASP A 136 4.29 -1.64 2.89
C ASP A 136 3.73 -3.05 3.09
N ALA A 137 3.66 -3.82 2.01
CA ALA A 137 3.08 -5.16 2.02
C ALA A 137 4.09 -6.23 1.56
N PRO A 138 4.16 -7.37 2.27
CA PRO A 138 4.97 -8.51 1.84
C PRO A 138 4.27 -9.30 0.72
N PHE A 139 5.02 -9.65 -0.32
CA PHE A 139 4.56 -10.46 -1.44
C PHE A 139 5.35 -11.77 -1.47
N ALA A 140 4.63 -12.89 -1.38
CA ALA A 140 5.25 -14.21 -1.52
C ALA A 140 5.65 -14.46 -2.97
N VAL A 141 6.91 -14.83 -3.21
CA VAL A 141 7.42 -15.11 -4.55
C VAL A 141 7.07 -16.53 -4.95
N LYS A 142 6.32 -16.69 -6.04
CA LYS A 142 5.84 -17.98 -6.55
C LYS A 142 6.40 -18.26 -7.94
N SER A 143 6.64 -19.54 -8.22
CA SER A 143 6.95 -19.99 -9.59
C SER A 143 5.71 -19.89 -10.47
N PRO A 144 5.85 -19.82 -11.81
CA PRO A 144 4.71 -19.82 -12.72
C PRO A 144 3.78 -21.04 -12.58
N ALA A 145 4.31 -22.18 -12.13
CA ALA A 145 3.53 -23.40 -11.96
C ALA A 145 2.65 -23.37 -10.69
N THR A 146 3.07 -22.62 -9.68
CA THR A 146 2.37 -22.45 -8.38
C THR A 146 1.58 -21.15 -8.30
N ALA A 147 1.68 -20.33 -9.35
CA ALA A 147 0.96 -19.09 -9.57
C ALA A 147 -0.42 -19.43 -10.17
N GLN A 148 -1.35 -19.85 -9.31
CA GLN A 148 -2.76 -20.04 -9.63
C GLN A 148 -3.58 -19.06 -8.81
#